data_AF-A0A9W6U168-F1
#
_entry.id   AF-A0A9W6U168-F1
#
_cell.length_a   1.000
_cell.length_b   1.000
_cell.length_c   1.000
_cell.angle_alpha   90.00
_cell.angle_beta   90.00
_cell.angle_gamma   90.00
#
_symmetry.space_group_name_H-M   'P 1'
#
loop_
_entity.id
_entity.type
_entity.pdbx_description
1 polymer ?
#
loop_
_entity_poly.entity_id
_entity_poly.type
_entity_poly.pdbx_seq_one_letter_code
_entity_poly.pdbx_strand_id
1 'polypeptide(L)'
;MLKNLNGSIKVSGTLGDVGSIRISGTDVITSSRHIQNIGNISCSGTMNAFAGYQVNSGAFVDASRNISAATLLTSGDITCSGSLKGFLAYGNQANITTVGSLTEIGINSTPANEYSITGSGTD
;
A
#
# COMPACT_ATOMS: atom_id res chain seq x y z
N MET A 1 -46.92 -5.52 9.18
CA MET A 1 -47.00 -6.99 9.29
C MET A 1 -45.71 -7.57 8.74
N LEU A 2 -44.88 -8.20 9.56
CA LEU A 2 -43.62 -8.81 9.12
C LEU A 2 -43.95 -10.09 8.33
N LYS A 3 -43.51 -10.18 7.07
CA LYS A 3 -43.63 -11.40 6.26
C LYS A 3 -42.28 -12.09 6.23
N ASN A 4 -42.18 -13.22 6.93
CA ASN A 4 -41.00 -14.09 6.84
C ASN A 4 -41.10 -14.93 5.57
N LEU A 5 -40.05 -14.94 4.76
CA LEU A 5 -39.95 -15.78 3.57
C LEU A 5 -39.07 -17.00 3.88
N ASN A 6 -39.68 -18.19 3.93
CA ASN A 6 -39.01 -19.45 4.21
C ASN A 6 -38.65 -20.19 2.90
N GLY A 7 -37.83 -19.57 2.05
CA GLY A 7 -37.44 -20.12 0.75
C GLY A 7 -36.24 -19.41 0.12
N SER A 8 -35.85 -19.82 -1.09
CA SER A 8 -34.76 -19.17 -1.83
C SER A 8 -35.21 -17.85 -2.45
N ILE A 9 -34.44 -16.79 -2.22
CA ILE A 9 -34.59 -15.52 -2.92
C ILE A 9 -33.53 -15.43 -4.00
N LYS A 10 -33.95 -15.26 -5.26
CA LYS A 10 -33.06 -14.97 -6.39
C LYS A 10 -33.33 -13.56 -6.88
N VAL A 11 -32.35 -12.67 -6.77
CA VAL A 11 -32.38 -11.35 -7.41
C VAL A 11 -31.74 -11.48 -8.79
N SER A 12 -32.52 -11.26 -9.86
CA SER A 12 -32.07 -11.44 -11.25
C SER A 12 -31.67 -10.14 -11.95
N GLY A 13 -31.49 -9.05 -11.20
CA GLY A 13 -31.02 -7.76 -11.71
C GLY A 13 -29.58 -7.45 -11.30
N THR A 14 -29.08 -6.29 -11.72
CA THR A 14 -27.71 -5.82 -11.39
C THR A 14 -27.63 -5.09 -10.05
N LEU A 15 -28.77 -4.79 -9.41
CA LEU A 15 -28.86 -4.04 -8.15
C LEU A 15 -29.78 -4.77 -7.16
N GLY A 16 -29.30 -4.93 -5.92
CA GLY A 16 -30.12 -5.28 -4.77
C GLY A 16 -29.96 -4.22 -3.70
N ASP A 17 -31.04 -3.54 -3.35
CA ASP A 17 -31.10 -2.65 -2.20
C ASP A 17 -31.65 -3.42 -1.00
N VAL A 18 -30.75 -3.83 -0.12
CA VAL A 18 -31.06 -4.60 1.08
C VAL A 18 -30.44 -3.88 2.28
N GLY A 19 -31.23 -3.70 3.35
CA GLY A 19 -30.75 -3.00 4.53
C GLY A 19 -29.52 -3.68 5.15
N SER A 20 -29.56 -5.00 5.32
CA SER A 20 -28.44 -5.81 5.80
C SER A 20 -28.52 -7.22 5.23
N ILE A 21 -27.38 -7.88 5.05
CA ILE A 21 -27.30 -9.28 4.66
C ILE A 21 -26.65 -10.07 5.79
N ARG A 22 -27.32 -11.14 6.22
CA ARG A 22 -26.79 -12.12 7.17
C ARG A 22 -26.72 -13.50 6.53
N ILE A 23 -25.59 -14.18 6.71
CA ILE A 23 -25.41 -15.57 6.26
C ILE A 23 -25.03 -16.39 7.50
N SER A 24 -25.76 -17.47 7.75
CA SER A 24 -25.54 -18.37 8.89
C SER A 24 -25.46 -17.65 10.24
N GLY A 25 -26.25 -16.58 10.41
CA GLY A 25 -26.28 -15.79 11.63
C GLY A 25 -25.24 -14.67 11.74
N THR A 26 -24.34 -14.52 10.76
CA THR A 26 -23.29 -13.49 10.76
C THR A 26 -23.61 -12.36 9.78
N ASP A 27 -23.40 -11.10 10.19
CA ASP A 27 -23.52 -9.95 9.29
C ASP A 27 -22.40 -9.96 8.25
N VAL A 28 -22.79 -9.88 6.98
CA VAL A 28 -21.89 -9.79 5.81
C VAL A 28 -21.93 -8.39 5.23
N ILE A 29 -23.13 -7.79 5.17
CA ILE A 29 -23.35 -6.36 4.89
C ILE A 29 -24.16 -5.81 6.05
N THR A 30 -23.62 -4.82 6.75
CA THR A 30 -24.30 -4.16 7.87
C THR A 30 -25.30 -3.11 7.38
N SER A 31 -26.18 -2.63 8.27
CA SER A 31 -27.13 -1.53 7.97
C SER A 31 -26.44 -0.22 7.57
N SER A 32 -25.20 -0.03 7.99
CA SER A 32 -24.36 1.11 7.60
C SER A 32 -23.54 0.82 6.33
N ARG A 33 -23.86 -0.26 5.61
CA ARG A 33 -23.23 -0.71 4.36
C ARG A 33 -21.74 -1.03 4.48
N HIS A 34 -21.29 -1.47 5.67
CA HIS A 34 -19.96 -2.05 5.80
C HIS A 34 -19.99 -3.52 5.37
N ILE A 35 -19.01 -3.91 4.56
CA ILE A 35 -18.73 -5.30 4.23
C ILE A 35 -17.78 -5.85 5.29
N GLN A 36 -18.12 -6.98 5.91
CA GLN A 36 -17.33 -7.61 6.97
C GLN A 36 -17.43 -9.14 6.92
N ASN A 37 -16.55 -9.84 7.64
CA ASN A 37 -16.50 -11.31 7.69
C ASN A 37 -16.34 -11.98 6.31
N ILE A 38 -15.57 -11.35 5.42
CA ILE A 38 -15.27 -11.86 4.08
C ILE A 38 -13.86 -12.46 4.07
N GLY A 39 -13.73 -13.69 3.57
CA GLY A 39 -12.42 -14.33 3.39
C GLY A 39 -11.64 -13.77 2.20
N ASN A 40 -12.31 -13.54 1.06
CA ASN A 40 -11.68 -13.02 -0.16
C ASN A 40 -12.61 -12.01 -0.86
N ILE A 41 -12.06 -10.88 -1.30
CA ILE A 41 -12.73 -9.91 -2.17
C ILE A 41 -12.00 -9.93 -3.52
N SER A 42 -12.74 -10.18 -4.60
CA SER A 42 -12.22 -10.11 -5.97
C SER A 42 -12.95 -9.00 -6.71
N CYS A 43 -12.20 -8.07 -7.31
CA CYS A 43 -12.74 -6.99 -8.14
C CYS A 43 -12.12 -7.07 -9.54
N SER A 44 -12.95 -6.94 -10.58
CA SER A 44 -12.50 -6.94 -11.98
C SER A 44 -11.89 -5.60 -12.44
N GLY A 45 -12.06 -4.55 -11.65
CA GLY A 45 -11.52 -3.20 -11.90
C GLY A 45 -10.65 -2.70 -10.76
N THR A 46 -10.62 -1.38 -10.55
CA THR A 46 -9.84 -0.76 -9.48
C THR A 46 -10.58 -0.79 -8.15
N MET A 47 -9.84 -1.01 -7.06
CA MET A 47 -10.30 -0.71 -5.71
C MET A 47 -9.93 0.73 -5.38
N ASN A 48 -10.92 1.63 -5.39
CA ASN A 48 -10.70 3.03 -5.05
C ASN A 48 -10.89 3.24 -3.55
N ALA A 49 -9.85 3.65 -2.84
CA ALA A 49 -9.90 3.95 -1.41
C ALA A 49 -9.74 5.46 -1.17
N PHE A 50 -10.85 6.20 -1.10
CA PHE A 50 -10.85 7.67 -0.97
C PHE A 50 -10.23 8.18 0.34
N ALA A 51 -10.16 7.34 1.38
CA ALA A 51 -9.54 7.65 2.66
C ALA A 51 -8.28 6.79 2.95
N GLY A 52 -7.71 6.17 1.91
CA GLY A 52 -6.61 5.23 2.04
C GLY A 52 -7.03 3.78 2.27
N TYR A 53 -6.09 2.86 2.05
CA TYR A 53 -6.25 1.42 2.25
C TYR A 53 -5.47 0.99 3.49
N GLN A 54 -6.14 0.35 4.43
CA GLN A 54 -5.51 -0.21 5.62
C GLN A 54 -5.39 -1.73 5.52
N VAL A 55 -4.25 -2.27 5.91
CA VAL A 55 -4.03 -3.70 6.10
C VAL A 55 -3.67 -3.93 7.56
N ASN A 56 -4.41 -4.78 8.25
CA ASN A 56 -4.17 -5.10 9.67
C ASN A 56 -4.07 -3.83 10.57
N SER A 57 -4.97 -2.87 10.37
CA SER A 57 -4.99 -1.58 11.09
C SER A 57 -3.81 -0.62 10.82
N GLY A 58 -2.92 -0.92 9.87
CA GLY A 58 -1.89 0.00 9.37
C GLY A 58 -2.27 0.59 8.02
N ALA A 59 -2.07 1.90 7.82
CA ALA A 59 -2.26 2.53 6.52
C ALA A 59 -1.21 2.03 5.51
N PHE A 60 -1.61 1.24 4.53
CA PHE A 60 -0.72 0.79 3.45
C PHE A 60 -0.53 1.88 2.40
N VAL A 61 -1.64 2.52 2.00
CA VAL A 61 -1.64 3.76 1.21
C VAL A 61 -2.58 4.74 1.91
N ASP A 62 -2.08 5.88 2.37
CA ASP A 62 -2.93 6.91 3.01
C ASP A 62 -3.62 7.82 1.97
N ALA A 63 -4.52 8.70 2.43
CA ALA A 63 -5.21 9.66 1.56
C ALA A 63 -4.26 10.66 0.87
N SER A 64 -3.03 10.82 1.38
CA SER A 64 -1.98 11.62 0.78
C SER A 64 -1.13 10.83 -0.24
N ARG A 65 -1.45 9.56 -0.48
CA ARG A 65 -0.74 8.62 -1.36
C ARG A 65 0.66 8.26 -0.85
N ASN A 66 0.89 8.35 0.44
CA ASN A 66 2.12 7.84 1.06
C ASN A 66 2.00 6.32 1.26
N ILE A 67 3.12 5.62 1.13
CA ILE A 67 3.26 4.21 1.51
C ILE A 67 3.91 4.14 2.88
N SER A 68 3.20 3.65 3.90
CA SER A 68 3.77 3.38 5.24
C SER A 68 4.01 1.87 5.37
N ALA A 69 5.19 1.44 4.94
CA ALA A 69 5.61 0.04 5.00
C ALA A 69 6.92 -0.09 5.79
N ALA A 70 7.02 -1.10 6.65
CA ALA A 70 8.27 -1.43 7.33
C ALA A 70 9.37 -1.86 6.34
N THR A 71 8.97 -2.47 5.23
CA THR A 71 9.83 -2.88 4.11
C THR A 71 9.10 -2.66 2.79
N LEU A 72 9.78 -2.07 1.80
CA LEU A 72 9.30 -1.97 0.42
C LEU A 72 10.14 -2.90 -0.47
N LEU A 73 9.54 -3.99 -0.94
CA LEU A 73 10.13 -4.91 -1.91
C LEU A 73 9.44 -4.71 -3.27
N THR A 74 10.21 -4.36 -4.29
CA THR A 74 9.73 -4.24 -5.66
C THR A 74 10.40 -5.27 -6.55
N SER A 75 9.67 -5.85 -7.49
CA SER A 75 10.26 -6.75 -8.50
C SER A 75 10.96 -5.99 -9.64
N GLY A 76 10.74 -4.68 -9.72
CA GLY A 76 11.39 -3.78 -10.66
C GLY A 76 11.82 -2.48 -9.96
N ASP A 77 12.04 -1.43 -10.76
CA ASP A 77 12.60 -0.18 -10.26
C ASP A 77 11.60 0.66 -9.46
N ILE A 78 12.11 1.46 -8.52
CA ILE A 78 11.38 2.55 -7.89
C ILE A 78 11.74 3.84 -8.64
N THR A 79 10.83 4.34 -9.47
CA THR A 79 11.02 5.62 -10.18
C THR A 79 10.60 6.80 -9.29
N CYS A 80 11.56 7.62 -8.91
CA CYS A 80 11.33 8.88 -8.19
C CYS A 80 11.43 10.07 -9.17
N SER A 81 10.32 10.76 -9.45
CA SER A 81 10.34 11.99 -10.25
C SER A 81 10.76 13.23 -9.46
N GLY A 82 10.69 13.15 -8.13
CA GLY A 82 11.17 14.17 -7.20
C GLY A 82 12.34 13.69 -6.35
N SER A 83 12.66 14.44 -5.30
CA SER A 83 13.75 14.09 -4.38
C SER A 83 13.40 12.89 -3.51
N LEU A 84 14.32 11.93 -3.39
CA LEU A 84 14.35 11.00 -2.27
C LEU A 84 14.87 11.75 -1.03
N LYS A 85 13.98 12.06 -0.08
CA LYS A 85 14.35 12.76 1.15
C LYS A 85 14.67 11.76 2.27
N GLY A 86 15.57 12.14 3.17
CA GLY A 86 15.98 11.32 4.32
C GLY A 86 17.34 10.66 4.12
N PHE A 87 17.63 9.62 4.92
CA PHE A 87 18.81 8.79 4.78
C PHE A 87 18.37 7.34 4.54
N LEU A 88 19.16 6.57 3.78
CA LEU A 88 18.76 5.21 3.39
C LEU A 88 18.93 4.20 4.53
N ALA A 89 20.07 4.22 5.22
CA ALA A 89 20.32 3.52 6.49
C ALA A 89 21.63 4.01 7.14
N TYR A 90 21.84 3.67 8.42
CA TYR A 90 23.16 3.76 9.06
C TYR A 90 23.95 2.48 8.78
N GLY A 91 25.19 2.59 8.27
CA GLY A 91 26.05 1.45 7.95
C GLY A 91 26.29 1.24 6.45
N ASN A 92 26.90 0.12 6.08
CA ASN A 92 27.25 -0.21 4.68
C ASN A 92 26.02 -0.71 3.89
N GLN A 93 25.72 -0.09 2.75
CA GLN A 93 24.68 -0.53 1.81
C GLN A 93 25.26 -1.45 0.72
N ALA A 94 25.64 -2.67 1.11
CA ALA A 94 26.31 -3.64 0.21
C ALA A 94 25.52 -3.98 -1.07
N ASN A 95 24.19 -3.78 -1.06
CA ASN A 95 23.34 -4.06 -2.22
C ASN A 95 23.26 -2.89 -3.22
N ILE A 96 23.83 -1.72 -2.91
CA ILE A 96 24.03 -0.67 -3.92
C ILE A 96 25.29 -1.01 -4.69
N THR A 97 25.15 -1.78 -5.77
CA THR A 97 26.29 -2.27 -6.56
C THR A 97 26.67 -1.31 -7.68
N THR A 98 25.74 -0.46 -8.12
CA THR A 98 25.95 0.52 -9.19
C THR A 98 25.14 1.77 -8.86
N VAL A 99 25.75 2.93 -9.10
CA VAL A 99 25.04 4.21 -9.18
C VAL A 99 25.27 4.75 -10.58
N GLY A 100 24.20 5.24 -11.23
CA GLY A 100 24.31 5.89 -12.53
C GLY A 100 25.11 7.21 -12.45
N SER A 101 25.14 7.97 -13.55
CA SER A 101 25.78 9.28 -13.54
C SER A 101 25.11 10.21 -12.53
N LEU A 102 25.92 10.78 -11.64
CA LEU A 102 25.48 11.79 -10.68
C LEU A 102 25.99 13.15 -11.14
N THR A 103 25.12 14.15 -11.08
CA THR A 103 25.55 15.54 -11.29
C THR A 103 26.37 16.05 -10.09
N GLU A 104 26.05 15.57 -8.88
CA GLU A 104 26.72 15.96 -7.64
C GLU A 104 26.67 14.83 -6.61
N ILE A 105 27.73 14.70 -5.80
CA ILE A 105 27.78 13.88 -4.59
C ILE A 105 28.03 14.81 -3.40
N GLY A 106 26.99 15.10 -2.63
CA GLY A 106 27.11 15.88 -1.39
C GLY A 106 27.32 14.98 -0.18
N ILE A 107 28.45 15.12 0.51
CA ILE A 107 28.70 14.47 1.81
C ILE A 107 28.28 15.45 2.91
N ASN A 108 27.03 15.35 3.36
CA ASN A 108 26.46 16.25 4.36
C ASN A 108 26.65 15.69 5.79
N SER A 109 27.90 15.63 6.25
CA SER A 109 28.26 15.29 7.63
C SER A 109 29.02 16.43 8.29
N THR A 110 28.92 16.54 9.62
CA THR A 110 29.86 17.36 10.40
C THR A 110 31.23 16.68 10.32
N PRO A 111 32.29 17.33 9.80
CA PRO A 111 33.55 16.67 9.55
C PRO A 111 34.25 16.37 10.88
N ALA A 112 34.12 15.12 11.35
CA ALA A 112 35.00 14.58 12.38
C ALA A 112 36.16 13.80 11.74
N ASN A 113 35.92 13.16 10.59
CA ASN A 113 36.88 12.33 9.87
C ASN A 113 36.86 12.67 8.36
N GLU A 114 38.03 12.63 7.74
CA GLU A 114 38.23 12.77 6.30
C GLU A 114 37.63 11.54 5.60
N TYR A 115 36.63 11.74 4.73
CA TYR A 115 36.03 10.64 3.96
C TYR A 115 36.77 10.49 2.63
N SER A 116 37.45 9.35 2.45
CA SER A 116 38.10 9.02 1.18
C SER A 116 37.07 8.53 0.17
N ILE A 117 36.82 9.30 -0.89
CA ILE A 117 36.15 8.78 -2.08
C ILE A 117 37.21 8.04 -2.89
N THR A 118 37.18 6.71 -2.86
CA THR A 118 38.06 5.89 -3.70
C THR A 118 37.36 5.62 -5.02
N GLY A 119 37.72 6.37 -6.06
CA GLY A 119 37.35 6.04 -7.44
C GLY A 119 38.29 4.98 -7.99
N SER A 120 37.74 3.97 -8.66
CA SER A 120 38.52 3.06 -9.52
C SER A 120 37.99 3.18 -10.94
N GLY A 121 38.83 3.61 -11.88
CA GLY A 121 38.49 3.78 -13.29
C GLY A 121 39.70 4.28 -14.07
N THR A 122 39.75 4.01 -15.38
CA THR A 122 40.70 4.63 -16.30
C THR A 122 40.12 5.96 -16.78
N ASP A 123 40.98 7.00 -16.82
CA ASP A 123 40.68 8.34 -17.33
C ASP A 123 39.98 8.31 -18.72
#